data_AF-A0AAN7KH05-F1
#
_entry.id   AF-A0AAN7KH05-F1
#
_cell.length_a   1.000
_cell.length_b   1.000
_cell.length_c   1.000
_cell.angle_alpha   90.00
_cell.angle_beta   90.00
_cell.angle_gamma   90.00
#
_symmetry.space_group_name_H-M   'P 1'
#
loop_
_entity.id
_entity.type
_entity.pdbx_description
1 polymer ?
#
loop_
_entity_poly.entity_id
_entity_poly.type
_entity_poly.pdbx_seq_one_letter_code
_entity_poly.pdbx_strand_id
1 'polypeptide(L)'
;MDDTRRGNLIFFSNLFLFSSLGHASAVVVGRTAALQTGDIAPIHHGDLHEEIARSHCEGTLYPELCVSTVAAFPDLASKSLPQVIAAAINLTSGEVHAADDNCTRLEQNWLKQLAPLDRRALDDCRELFQETVDEFNGALSDLSGTSSSSKHIHDLQTLLSGAMTNQYTCLDGFAYSESNATVRKRIEKRLLKISQHVSNSLAMLKKIPGANDTRSEVLPEYGRLRKGFPSWVSRKDRRLLQTSTGGIKYNLVVAKDGSGNFNNIADAVAAAPNSNTARVFLNVGIGRFVIYIKAGTYFENIEVDSKKTNLMFVGDGIGKTLVKGNRNVVDGWTTFRSATVGTYCGTARNCMTYIRNRYAFGVCRWEDVWSLQMASGCA
;
A
#
# COMPACT_ATOMS: atom_id res chain seq x y z
N MET A 1 -20.62 -1.46 -38.43
CA MET A 1 -20.19 -2.80 -38.88
C MET A 1 -18.80 -2.98 -38.31
N ASP A 2 -18.57 -3.61 -37.17
CA ASP A 2 -19.38 -4.55 -36.39
C ASP A 2 -19.10 -4.29 -34.90
N ASP A 3 -20.16 -4.39 -34.11
CA ASP A 3 -20.27 -4.02 -32.70
C ASP A 3 -20.49 -5.31 -31.92
N THR A 4 -19.46 -5.86 -31.26
CA THR A 4 -19.64 -6.87 -30.21
C THR A 4 -18.35 -7.15 -29.44
N ARG A 5 -18.26 -6.63 -28.21
CA ARG A 5 -17.90 -7.35 -26.97
C ARG A 5 -17.70 -6.34 -25.82
N ARG A 6 -18.82 -5.80 -25.35
CA ARG A 6 -18.96 -5.26 -23.99
C ARG A 6 -19.43 -6.38 -23.06
N GLY A 7 -18.88 -6.39 -21.85
CA GLY A 7 -19.56 -6.88 -20.64
C GLY A 7 -19.26 -8.31 -20.20
N ASN A 8 -18.53 -8.46 -19.09
CA ASN A 8 -19.08 -8.98 -17.83
C ASN A 8 -18.00 -8.95 -16.72
N LEU A 9 -17.87 -7.79 -16.06
CA LEU A 9 -17.29 -7.70 -14.72
C LEU A 9 -18.45 -7.91 -13.74
N ILE A 10 -18.55 -9.11 -13.16
CA ILE A 10 -19.56 -9.39 -12.14
C ILE A 10 -19.08 -8.78 -10.81
N PHE A 11 -19.83 -7.76 -10.37
CA PHE A 11 -19.87 -7.25 -9.01
C PHE A 11 -20.29 -8.38 -8.05
N PHE A 12 -19.44 -8.73 -7.07
CA PHE A 12 -19.91 -9.46 -5.88
C PHE A 12 -20.38 -8.43 -4.85
N SER A 13 -21.63 -7.99 -4.98
CA SER A 13 -22.35 -7.31 -3.89
C SER A 13 -22.99 -8.36 -2.98
N ASN A 14 -22.87 -8.15 -1.67
CA ASN A 14 -23.55 -8.89 -0.60
C ASN A 14 -25.00 -9.27 -0.95
N LEU A 15 -25.33 -10.56 -0.83
CA LEU A 15 -26.70 -11.01 -0.65
C LEU A 15 -26.75 -12.07 0.46
N PHE A 16 -27.05 -11.60 1.67
CA PHE A 16 -27.55 -12.44 2.74
C PHE A 16 -28.96 -12.91 2.36
N LEU A 17 -29.17 -14.22 2.29
CA LEU A 17 -30.50 -14.82 2.37
C LEU A 17 -30.50 -15.85 3.50
N PHE A 18 -31.21 -15.49 4.57
CA PHE A 18 -31.69 -16.41 5.58
C PHE A 18 -32.58 -17.46 4.90
N SER A 19 -32.26 -18.75 5.08
CA SER A 19 -33.25 -19.81 4.92
C SER A 19 -33.31 -20.64 6.20
N SER A 20 -34.56 -20.81 6.61
CA SER A 20 -35.07 -21.31 7.88
C SER A 20 -34.87 -22.80 8.09
N LEU A 21 -34.50 -23.13 9.34
CA LEU A 21 -35.01 -24.25 10.15
C LEU A 21 -35.82 -25.34 9.42
N GLY A 22 -35.19 -26.49 9.21
CA GLY A 22 -35.84 -27.77 9.01
C GLY A 22 -35.33 -28.77 10.05
N HIS A 23 -36.10 -28.94 11.13
CA HIS A 23 -35.84 -29.98 12.12
C HIS A 23 -36.16 -31.34 11.50
N ALA A 24 -35.17 -32.23 11.40
CA ALA A 24 -35.39 -33.65 11.23
C ALA A 24 -34.78 -34.38 12.42
N SER A 25 -35.65 -34.79 13.35
CA SER A 25 -35.29 -35.68 14.46
C SER A 25 -35.02 -37.07 13.90
N ALA A 26 -33.75 -37.46 13.82
CA ALA A 26 -33.38 -38.86 13.60
C ALA A 26 -33.35 -39.58 14.96
N VAL A 27 -34.31 -40.47 15.18
CA VAL A 27 -34.31 -41.43 16.30
C VAL A 27 -33.18 -42.44 16.06
N VAL A 28 -32.11 -42.36 16.84
CA VAL A 28 -31.09 -43.40 16.89
C VAL A 28 -31.53 -44.47 17.88
N VAL A 29 -31.94 -45.62 17.34
CA VAL A 29 -32.09 -46.86 18.12
C VAL A 29 -30.71 -47.30 18.57
N GLY A 30 -30.48 -47.28 19.89
CA GLY A 30 -29.23 -47.71 20.50
C GLY A 30 -28.92 -49.17 20.19
N ARG A 31 -27.78 -49.41 19.55
CA ARG A 31 -27.04 -50.66 19.68
C ARG A 31 -25.89 -50.42 20.64
N THR A 32 -25.95 -51.05 21.79
CA THR A 32 -24.84 -51.16 22.74
C THR A 32 -23.73 -51.98 22.09
N ALA A 33 -22.71 -51.31 21.56
CA ALA A 33 -21.42 -51.92 21.29
C ALA A 33 -20.50 -51.63 22.47
N ALA A 34 -19.90 -52.69 23.00
CA ALA A 34 -19.05 -52.68 24.18
C ALA A 34 -17.93 -51.64 24.10
N LEU A 35 -17.67 -50.98 25.23
CA LEU A 35 -16.47 -50.19 25.48
C LEU A 35 -15.23 -51.07 25.22
N GLN A 36 -14.60 -50.86 24.08
CA GLN A 36 -13.17 -51.12 23.93
C GLN A 36 -12.46 -49.86 24.40
N THR A 37 -11.76 -49.98 25.52
CA THR A 37 -10.70 -49.06 25.91
C THR A 37 -9.61 -49.14 24.85
N GLY A 38 -9.78 -48.35 23.79
CA GLY A 38 -8.74 -48.08 22.81
C GLY A 38 -7.77 -47.09 23.42
N ASP A 39 -6.50 -47.48 23.45
CA ASP A 39 -5.38 -46.67 23.90
C ASP A 39 -5.45 -45.25 23.32
N ILE A 40 -5.30 -44.25 24.18
CA ILE A 40 -5.03 -42.87 23.75
C ILE A 40 -3.65 -42.91 23.10
N ALA A 41 -3.62 -42.98 21.76
CA ALA A 41 -2.40 -42.79 21.00
C ALA A 41 -1.79 -41.44 21.40
N PRO A 42 -0.47 -41.35 21.64
CA PRO A 42 0.17 -40.08 21.91
C PRO A 42 -0.04 -39.17 20.70
N ILE A 43 -0.67 -38.02 20.90
CA ILE A 43 -0.85 -37.00 19.87
C ILE A 43 0.53 -36.71 19.28
N HIS A 44 0.73 -37.02 18.00
CA HIS A 44 1.97 -36.73 17.32
C HIS A 44 2.17 -35.21 17.36
N HIS A 45 3.39 -34.76 17.69
CA HIS A 45 3.69 -33.33 17.82
C HIS A 45 3.37 -32.51 16.56
N GLY A 46 3.26 -33.17 15.39
CA GLY A 46 2.80 -32.59 14.12
C GLY A 46 1.29 -32.29 14.07
N ASP A 47 0.45 -33.10 14.69
CA ASP A 47 -1.02 -32.96 14.64
C ASP A 47 -1.49 -31.73 15.43
N LEU A 48 -0.86 -31.45 16.58
CA LEU A 48 -1.15 -30.27 17.40
C LEU A 48 -0.75 -28.95 16.70
N HIS A 49 0.42 -28.92 16.05
CA HIS A 49 0.86 -27.74 15.29
C HIS A 49 -0.09 -27.44 14.13
N GLU A 50 -0.55 -28.48 13.44
CA GLU A 50 -1.47 -28.33 12.32
C GLU A 50 -2.85 -27.85 12.78
N GLU A 51 -3.36 -28.35 13.92
CA GLU A 51 -4.62 -27.88 14.50
C GLU A 51 -4.56 -26.40 14.92
N ILE A 52 -3.47 -25.99 15.58
CA ILE A 52 -3.24 -24.58 15.96
C ILE A 52 -3.15 -23.69 14.71
N ALA A 53 -2.41 -24.15 13.68
CA ALA A 53 -2.31 -23.44 12.42
C ALA A 53 -3.69 -23.30 11.74
N ARG A 54 -4.51 -24.35 11.74
CA ARG A 54 -5.88 -24.34 11.19
C ARG A 54 -6.76 -23.32 11.89
N SER A 55 -6.69 -23.22 13.22
CA SER A 55 -7.41 -22.20 14.00
C SER A 55 -7.00 -20.77 13.61
N HIS A 56 -5.70 -20.50 13.49
CA HIS A 56 -5.23 -19.19 13.02
C HIS A 56 -5.67 -18.89 11.58
N CYS A 57 -5.68 -19.90 10.71
CA CYS A 57 -5.96 -19.77 9.28
C CYS A 57 -7.44 -19.84 8.89
N GLU A 58 -8.34 -20.10 9.83
CA GLU A 58 -9.78 -20.14 9.55
C GLU A 58 -10.28 -18.80 8.95
N GLY A 59 -11.08 -18.83 7.89
CA GLY A 59 -11.59 -17.61 7.24
C GLY A 59 -10.57 -16.84 6.40
N THR A 60 -9.38 -17.40 6.18
CA THR A 60 -8.41 -16.86 5.19
C THR A 60 -8.82 -17.23 3.76
N LEU A 61 -8.39 -16.42 2.78
CA LEU A 61 -8.71 -16.65 1.37
C LEU A 61 -7.93 -17.84 0.78
N TYR A 62 -6.74 -18.12 1.32
CA TYR A 62 -5.87 -19.22 0.88
C TYR A 62 -5.54 -20.13 2.08
N PRO A 63 -6.51 -20.93 2.56
CA PRO A 63 -6.39 -21.67 3.82
C PRO A 63 -5.28 -22.72 3.79
N GLU A 64 -5.14 -23.48 2.70
CA GLU A 64 -4.09 -24.51 2.57
C GLU A 64 -2.68 -23.89 2.61
N LEU A 65 -2.49 -22.78 1.89
CA LEU A 65 -1.23 -22.03 1.95
C LEU A 65 -0.98 -21.47 3.34
N CYS A 66 -2.02 -20.95 4.00
CA CYS A 66 -1.90 -20.44 5.35
C CYS A 66 -1.45 -21.55 6.32
N VAL A 67 -2.16 -22.68 6.36
CA VAL A 67 -1.89 -23.78 7.30
C VAL A 67 -0.50 -24.35 7.08
N SER A 68 -0.13 -24.66 5.83
CA SER A 68 1.21 -25.19 5.52
C SER A 68 2.34 -24.22 5.91
N THR A 69 2.10 -22.92 5.87
CA THR A 69 3.07 -21.90 6.27
C THR A 69 3.15 -21.75 7.78
N VAL A 70 2.01 -21.62 8.45
CA VAL A 70 1.94 -21.36 9.88
C VAL A 70 2.40 -22.58 10.69
N ALA A 71 2.02 -23.79 10.26
CA ALA A 71 2.43 -25.04 10.91
C ALA A 71 3.96 -25.25 10.90
N ALA A 72 4.67 -24.66 9.93
CA ALA A 72 6.12 -24.73 9.81
C ALA A 72 6.86 -23.77 10.77
N PHE A 73 6.16 -22.89 11.49
CA PHE A 73 6.82 -21.97 12.42
C PHE A 73 7.30 -22.68 13.69
N PRO A 74 8.54 -22.40 14.14
CA PRO A 74 9.05 -22.95 15.40
C PRO A 74 8.25 -22.38 16.57
N ASP A 75 8.04 -23.21 17.60
CA ASP A 75 7.34 -22.85 18.84
C ASP A 75 5.94 -22.26 18.62
N LEU A 76 5.23 -22.68 17.58
CA LEU A 76 3.92 -22.13 17.20
C LEU A 76 2.94 -22.10 18.38
N ALA A 77 2.89 -23.16 19.18
CA ALA A 77 2.01 -23.27 20.34
C ALA A 77 2.24 -22.19 21.42
N SER A 78 3.41 -21.55 21.43
CA SER A 78 3.74 -20.47 22.37
C SER A 78 3.46 -19.05 21.82
N LYS A 79 3.12 -18.92 20.53
CA LYS A 79 2.94 -17.63 19.87
C LYS A 79 1.51 -17.13 19.99
N SER A 80 1.37 -15.86 20.34
CA SER A 80 0.10 -15.14 20.18
C SER A 80 -0.20 -14.85 18.70
N LEU A 81 -1.46 -14.60 18.35
CA LEU A 81 -1.86 -14.27 16.97
C LEU A 81 -1.04 -13.10 16.36
N PRO A 82 -0.76 -11.98 17.06
CA PRO A 82 0.15 -10.95 16.56
C PRO A 82 1.56 -11.47 16.23
N GLN A 83 2.11 -12.38 17.04
CA GLN A 83 3.42 -12.99 16.80
C GLN A 83 3.40 -13.95 15.61
N VAL A 84 2.29 -14.66 15.39
CA VAL A 84 2.09 -15.50 14.20
C VAL A 84 2.00 -14.62 12.93
N ILE A 85 1.26 -13.52 12.98
CA ILE A 85 1.19 -12.55 11.87
C ILE A 85 2.57 -11.94 11.60
N ALA A 86 3.31 -11.55 12.64
CA ALA A 86 4.67 -11.03 12.49
C ALA A 86 5.62 -12.05 11.85
N ALA A 87 5.53 -13.33 12.24
CA ALA A 87 6.31 -14.41 11.61
C ALA A 87 5.95 -14.60 10.13
N ALA A 88 4.65 -14.54 9.78
CA ALA A 88 4.18 -14.61 8.41
C ALA A 88 4.66 -13.43 7.55
N ILE A 89 4.62 -12.20 8.08
CA ILE A 89 5.15 -11.00 7.43
C ILE A 89 6.66 -11.13 7.20
N ASN A 90 7.42 -11.59 8.21
CA ASN A 90 8.86 -11.76 8.08
C ASN A 90 9.24 -12.82 7.03
N LEU A 91 8.52 -13.94 6.97
CA LEU A 91 8.67 -14.93 5.91
C LEU A 91 8.38 -14.32 4.54
N THR A 92 7.28 -13.59 4.42
CA THR A 92 6.86 -12.94 3.17
C THR A 92 7.87 -11.88 2.72
N SER A 93 8.49 -11.16 3.65
CA SER A 93 9.59 -10.22 3.36
C SER A 93 10.76 -10.91 2.66
N GLY A 94 11.13 -12.12 3.10
CA GLY A 94 12.12 -12.95 2.42
C GLY A 94 11.71 -13.33 0.98
N GLU A 95 10.42 -13.55 0.74
CA GLU A 95 9.91 -13.81 -0.61
C GLU A 95 9.97 -12.59 -1.52
N VAL A 96 9.68 -11.40 -0.97
CA VAL A 96 9.80 -10.11 -1.66
C VAL A 96 11.26 -9.85 -2.05
N HIS A 97 12.21 -10.05 -1.13
CA HIS A 97 13.63 -9.95 -1.45
C HIS A 97 14.04 -10.93 -2.57
N ALA A 98 13.56 -12.18 -2.52
CA ALA A 98 13.83 -13.15 -3.58
C ALA A 98 13.17 -12.78 -4.93
N ALA A 99 12.09 -12.00 -4.93
CA ALA A 99 11.46 -11.47 -6.14
C ALA A 99 12.25 -10.28 -6.71
N ASP A 100 12.77 -9.38 -5.87
CA ASP A 100 13.67 -8.28 -6.28
C ASP A 100 14.97 -8.82 -6.89
N ASP A 101 15.61 -9.79 -6.22
CA ASP A 101 16.78 -10.49 -6.75
C ASP A 101 16.48 -11.16 -8.10
N ASN A 102 15.27 -11.70 -8.26
CA ASN A 102 14.86 -12.29 -9.52
C ASN A 102 14.74 -11.24 -10.63
N CYS A 103 14.23 -10.04 -10.33
CA CYS A 103 14.18 -8.93 -11.29
C CYS A 103 15.59 -8.50 -11.70
N THR A 104 16.49 -8.31 -10.73
CA THR A 104 17.90 -8.00 -10.98
C THR A 104 18.56 -9.05 -11.90
N ARG A 105 18.31 -10.33 -11.65
CA ARG A 105 18.82 -11.41 -12.50
C ARG A 105 18.21 -11.40 -13.90
N LEU A 106 16.93 -11.06 -14.04
CA LEU A 106 16.28 -10.96 -15.35
C LEU A 106 16.87 -9.81 -16.15
N GLU A 107 17.06 -8.65 -15.53
CA GLU A 107 17.75 -7.50 -16.12
C GLU A 107 19.13 -7.91 -16.63
N GLN A 108 19.96 -8.48 -15.77
CA GLN A 108 21.35 -8.86 -16.09
C GLN A 108 21.46 -9.91 -17.19
N ASN A 109 20.66 -10.98 -17.12
CA ASN A 109 20.75 -12.06 -18.09
C ASN A 109 20.28 -11.61 -19.47
N TRP A 110 19.27 -10.73 -19.52
CA TRP A 110 18.54 -10.40 -20.75
C TRP A 110 18.77 -8.94 -21.18
N LEU A 111 19.86 -8.30 -20.72
CA LEU A 111 20.21 -6.89 -20.97
C LEU A 111 20.04 -6.42 -22.42
N LYS A 112 20.33 -7.30 -23.40
CA LYS A 112 20.26 -6.97 -24.84
C LYS A 112 18.92 -7.35 -25.50
N GLN A 113 18.08 -8.12 -24.81
CA GLN A 113 16.84 -8.71 -25.35
C GLN A 113 15.58 -8.11 -24.71
N LEU A 114 15.69 -7.42 -23.58
CA LEU A 114 14.56 -6.76 -22.93
C LEU A 114 14.09 -5.57 -23.76
N ALA A 115 12.79 -5.52 -24.03
CA ALA A 115 12.20 -4.33 -24.59
C ALA A 115 12.38 -3.15 -23.61
N PRO A 116 12.49 -1.90 -24.08
CA PRO A 116 12.62 -0.75 -23.20
C PRO A 116 11.52 -0.66 -22.13
N LEU A 117 10.29 -1.06 -22.48
CA LEU A 117 9.17 -1.09 -21.55
C LEU A 117 9.33 -2.19 -20.49
N ASP A 118 9.86 -3.36 -20.83
CA ASP A 118 10.12 -4.43 -19.84
C ASP A 118 11.17 -4.00 -18.83
N ARG A 119 12.23 -3.34 -19.31
CA ARG A 119 13.29 -2.84 -18.44
C ARG A 119 12.73 -1.83 -17.44
N ARG A 120 11.92 -0.89 -17.92
CA ARG A 120 11.24 0.10 -17.07
C ARG A 120 10.27 -0.57 -16.08
N ALA A 121 9.52 -1.58 -16.51
CA ALA A 121 8.63 -2.33 -15.64
C ALA A 121 9.40 -3.13 -14.57
N LEU A 122 10.58 -3.66 -14.90
CA LEU A 122 11.47 -4.29 -13.91
C LEU A 122 11.98 -3.24 -12.91
N ASP A 123 12.46 -2.08 -13.37
CA ASP A 123 12.87 -0.98 -12.48
C ASP A 123 11.72 -0.58 -11.52
N ASP A 124 10.48 -0.50 -12.03
CA ASP A 124 9.28 -0.21 -11.23
C ASP A 124 9.01 -1.29 -10.19
N CYS A 125 9.10 -2.57 -10.57
CA CYS A 125 8.92 -3.69 -9.64
C CYS A 125 9.90 -3.61 -8.47
N ARG A 126 11.16 -3.28 -8.75
CA ARG A 126 12.20 -3.18 -7.70
C ARG A 126 11.90 -2.04 -6.73
N GLU A 127 11.44 -0.90 -7.25
CA GLU A 127 10.97 0.22 -6.41
C GLU A 127 9.78 -0.20 -5.53
N LEU A 128 8.77 -0.86 -6.11
CA LEU A 128 7.59 -1.35 -5.40
C LEU A 128 7.89 -2.45 -4.38
N PHE A 129 8.88 -3.31 -4.63
CA PHE A 129 9.35 -4.30 -3.66
C PHE A 129 10.05 -3.64 -2.48
N GLN A 130 10.87 -2.61 -2.71
CA GLN A 130 11.48 -1.86 -1.62
C GLN A 130 10.41 -1.14 -0.79
N GLU A 131 9.39 -0.56 -1.41
CA GLU A 131 8.24 -0.01 -0.69
C GLU A 131 7.53 -1.08 0.14
N THR A 132 7.27 -2.26 -0.44
CA THR A 132 6.65 -3.39 0.28
C THR A 132 7.45 -3.80 1.52
N VAL A 133 8.78 -3.85 1.42
CA VAL A 133 9.66 -4.16 2.56
C VAL A 133 9.56 -3.08 3.64
N ASP A 134 9.52 -1.80 3.26
CA ASP A 134 9.36 -0.69 4.20
C ASP A 134 7.99 -0.76 4.92
N GLU A 135 6.94 -1.15 4.20
CA GLU A 135 5.59 -1.37 4.77
C GLU A 135 5.56 -2.54 5.75
N PHE A 136 6.21 -3.67 5.41
CA PHE A 136 6.38 -4.79 6.32
C PHE A 136 7.16 -4.42 7.57
N ASN A 137 8.24 -3.65 7.45
CA ASN A 137 9.01 -3.16 8.60
C ASN A 137 8.14 -2.25 9.49
N GLY A 138 7.32 -1.39 8.90
CA GLY A 138 6.33 -0.60 9.60
C GLY A 138 5.33 -1.47 10.38
N ALA A 139 4.85 -2.54 9.74
CA ALA A 139 3.88 -3.46 10.32
C ALA A 139 4.48 -4.27 11.47
N LEU A 140 5.71 -4.77 11.32
CA LEU A 140 6.44 -5.46 12.38
C LEU A 140 6.69 -4.55 13.59
N SER A 141 7.00 -3.27 13.35
CA SER A 141 7.14 -2.29 14.42
C SER A 141 5.82 -2.07 15.18
N ASP A 142 4.68 -2.10 14.51
CA ASP A 142 3.38 -1.91 15.15
C ASP A 142 2.91 -3.18 15.89
N LEU A 143 3.23 -4.37 15.36
CA LEU A 143 2.93 -5.65 16.01
C LEU A 143 3.79 -5.92 17.26
N SER A 144 4.98 -5.32 17.36
CA SER A 144 5.86 -5.44 18.54
C SER A 144 5.49 -4.48 19.68
N GLY A 145 4.62 -3.50 19.45
CA GLY A 145 4.13 -2.58 20.47
C GLY A 145 3.21 -3.27 21.50
N THR A 146 3.32 -2.89 22.77
CA THR A 146 2.56 -3.48 23.89
C THR A 146 1.07 -3.08 23.94
N SER A 147 0.59 -2.28 22.98
CA SER A 147 -0.80 -1.78 22.96
C SER A 147 -1.54 -2.18 21.69
N SER A 148 -2.49 -3.10 21.80
CA SER A 148 -3.48 -3.46 20.76
C SER A 148 -4.54 -2.37 20.55
N SER A 149 -4.13 -1.13 20.32
CA SER A 149 -5.10 -0.07 20.03
C SER A 149 -5.69 -0.25 18.63
N SER A 150 -6.99 0.03 18.45
CA SER A 150 -7.66 -0.06 17.14
C SER A 150 -6.95 0.76 16.05
N LYS A 151 -6.29 1.86 16.45
CA LYS A 151 -5.45 2.67 15.56
C LYS A 151 -4.27 1.88 14.98
N HIS A 152 -3.58 1.05 15.76
CA HIS A 152 -2.48 0.23 15.26
C HIS A 152 -2.96 -0.84 14.29
N ILE A 153 -4.16 -1.38 14.49
CA ILE A 153 -4.74 -2.40 13.59
C ILE A 153 -5.11 -1.79 12.23
N HIS A 154 -5.69 -0.59 12.20
CA HIS A 154 -5.94 0.10 10.94
C HIS A 154 -4.65 0.46 10.19
N ASP A 155 -3.63 0.96 10.90
CA ASP A 155 -2.32 1.21 10.30
C ASP A 155 -1.75 -0.09 9.69
N LEU A 156 -1.82 -1.23 10.40
CA LEU A 156 -1.41 -2.54 9.89
C LEU A 156 -2.18 -2.96 8.64
N GLN A 157 -3.50 -2.76 8.63
CA GLN A 157 -4.35 -3.06 7.48
C GLN A 157 -3.95 -2.23 6.26
N THR A 158 -3.69 -0.92 6.45
CA THR A 158 -3.24 -0.03 5.38
C THR A 158 -1.89 -0.49 4.84
N LEU A 159 -0.91 -0.77 5.70
CA LEU A 159 0.43 -1.22 5.30
C LEU A 159 0.38 -2.52 4.48
N LEU A 160 -0.37 -3.52 4.95
CA LEU A 160 -0.50 -4.79 4.24
C LEU A 160 -1.33 -4.68 2.94
N SER A 161 -2.32 -3.78 2.90
CA SER A 161 -3.07 -3.50 1.66
C SER A 161 -2.21 -2.78 0.62
N GLY A 162 -1.32 -1.89 1.07
CA GLY A 162 -0.29 -1.26 0.24
C GLY A 162 0.67 -2.29 -0.36
N ALA A 163 1.16 -3.20 0.48
CA ALA A 163 2.05 -4.28 0.06
C ALA A 163 1.42 -5.14 -1.06
N MET A 164 0.12 -5.47 -0.96
CA MET A 164 -0.60 -6.17 -2.02
C MET A 164 -0.71 -5.34 -3.30
N THR A 165 -1.06 -4.06 -3.16
CA THR A 165 -1.20 -3.13 -4.29
C THR A 165 0.11 -3.00 -5.06
N ASN A 166 1.24 -2.94 -4.34
CA ASN A 166 2.58 -2.89 -4.93
C ASN A 166 2.88 -4.12 -5.81
N GLN A 167 2.43 -5.32 -5.40
CA GLN A 167 2.56 -6.52 -6.23
C GLN A 167 1.75 -6.41 -7.52
N TYR A 168 0.49 -5.98 -7.44
CA TYR A 168 -0.37 -5.82 -8.61
C TYR A 168 0.18 -4.76 -9.57
N THR A 169 0.62 -3.61 -9.05
CA THR A 169 1.22 -2.53 -9.84
C THR A 169 2.49 -2.99 -10.58
N CYS A 170 3.34 -3.79 -9.93
CA CYS A 170 4.51 -4.38 -10.59
C CYS A 170 4.10 -5.26 -11.79
N LEU A 171 3.10 -6.14 -11.63
CA LEU A 171 2.60 -6.94 -12.74
C LEU A 171 1.97 -6.10 -13.85
N ASP A 172 1.23 -5.05 -13.49
CA ASP A 172 0.59 -4.15 -14.44
C ASP A 172 1.59 -3.34 -15.28
N GLY A 173 2.81 -3.13 -14.78
CA GLY A 173 3.92 -2.55 -15.56
C GLY A 173 4.20 -3.29 -16.87
N PHE A 174 3.89 -4.59 -16.95
CA PHE A 174 4.09 -5.42 -18.14
C PHE A 174 2.86 -5.53 -19.04
N ALA A 175 1.72 -4.94 -18.69
CA ALA A 175 0.43 -5.17 -19.39
C ALA A 175 0.48 -4.81 -20.89
N TYR A 176 1.32 -3.84 -21.27
CA TYR A 176 1.44 -3.32 -22.63
C TYR A 176 2.76 -3.68 -23.32
N SER A 177 3.59 -4.53 -22.70
CA SER A 177 4.83 -4.99 -23.35
C SER A 177 4.52 -5.95 -24.48
N GLU A 178 5.17 -5.80 -25.64
CA GLU A 178 5.05 -6.76 -26.75
C GLU A 178 5.69 -8.12 -26.39
N SER A 179 6.66 -8.13 -25.47
CA SER A 179 7.30 -9.35 -24.95
C SER A 179 6.51 -10.01 -23.81
N ASN A 180 5.30 -9.47 -23.50
CA ASN A 180 4.43 -9.72 -22.34
C ASN A 180 4.56 -11.14 -21.77
N ALA A 181 4.58 -12.14 -22.65
CA ALA A 181 4.53 -13.53 -22.28
C ALA A 181 5.75 -14.07 -21.52
N THR A 182 6.96 -13.49 -21.60
CA THR A 182 8.15 -14.18 -21.06
C THR A 182 8.65 -13.61 -19.74
N VAL A 183 8.78 -12.29 -19.63
CA VAL A 183 9.26 -11.65 -18.38
C VAL A 183 8.16 -11.67 -17.32
N ARG A 184 6.95 -11.23 -17.67
CA ARG A 184 5.78 -11.23 -16.77
C ARG A 184 5.52 -12.60 -16.17
N LYS A 185 5.48 -13.67 -16.99
CA LYS A 185 5.24 -15.04 -16.50
C LYS A 185 6.30 -15.55 -15.51
N ARG A 186 7.54 -15.06 -15.61
CA ARG A 186 8.63 -15.47 -14.71
C ARG A 186 8.52 -14.84 -13.33
N ILE A 187 7.98 -13.63 -13.25
CA ILE A 187 7.77 -12.93 -11.98
C ILE A 187 6.40 -13.24 -11.38
N GLU A 188 5.37 -13.43 -12.20
CA GLU A 188 3.95 -13.59 -11.82
C GLU A 188 3.74 -14.60 -10.69
N LYS A 189 4.34 -15.80 -10.80
CA LYS A 189 4.18 -16.84 -9.77
C LYS A 189 4.71 -16.39 -8.40
N ARG A 190 5.80 -15.61 -8.35
CA ARG A 190 6.37 -15.11 -7.10
C ARG A 190 5.46 -14.04 -6.49
N LEU A 191 4.99 -13.10 -7.31
CA LEU A 191 4.11 -12.04 -6.86
C LEU A 191 2.77 -12.56 -6.38
N LEU A 192 2.17 -13.53 -7.09
CA LEU A 192 0.95 -14.20 -6.65
C LEU A 192 1.14 -14.87 -5.28
N LYS A 193 2.26 -15.55 -5.06
CA LYS A 193 2.57 -16.18 -3.77
C LYS A 193 2.67 -15.13 -2.65
N ILE A 194 3.40 -14.04 -2.89
CA ILE A 194 3.51 -12.91 -1.96
C ILE A 194 2.11 -12.35 -1.64
N SER A 195 1.30 -12.03 -2.66
CA SER A 195 -0.06 -11.52 -2.49
C SER A 195 -0.96 -12.48 -1.69
N GLN A 196 -0.80 -13.80 -1.87
CA GLN A 196 -1.54 -14.80 -1.11
C GLN A 196 -1.14 -14.82 0.37
N HIS A 197 0.16 -14.75 0.69
CA HIS A 197 0.62 -14.65 2.08
C HIS A 197 0.18 -13.35 2.75
N VAL A 198 0.25 -12.21 2.04
CA VAL A 198 -0.23 -10.93 2.58
C VAL A 198 -1.75 -10.97 2.79
N SER A 199 -2.51 -11.54 1.85
CA SER A 199 -3.96 -11.73 1.98
C SER A 199 -4.32 -12.58 3.21
N ASN A 200 -3.59 -13.67 3.47
CA ASN A 200 -3.80 -14.49 4.65
C ASN A 200 -3.45 -13.72 5.93
N SER A 201 -2.38 -12.92 5.91
CA SER A 201 -1.97 -12.08 7.04
C SER A 201 -3.02 -11.01 7.37
N LEU A 202 -3.63 -10.39 6.35
CA LEU A 202 -4.76 -9.47 6.51
C LEU A 202 -6.00 -10.16 7.12
N ALA A 203 -6.31 -11.38 6.69
CA ALA A 203 -7.44 -12.13 7.25
C ALA A 203 -7.19 -12.52 8.72
N MET A 204 -5.96 -12.92 9.06
CA MET A 204 -5.56 -13.16 10.46
C MET A 204 -5.63 -11.87 11.30
N LEU A 205 -5.20 -10.73 10.75
CA LEU A 205 -5.25 -9.43 11.43
C LEU A 205 -6.67 -9.05 11.90
N LYS A 206 -7.69 -9.37 11.10
CA LYS A 206 -9.11 -9.10 11.44
C LYS A 206 -9.60 -9.87 12.68
N LYS A 207 -8.90 -10.93 13.10
CA LYS A 207 -9.21 -11.70 14.31
C LYS A 207 -8.63 -11.08 15.58
N ILE A 208 -7.78 -10.05 15.49
CA ILE A 208 -7.27 -9.36 16.67
C ILE A 208 -8.41 -8.55 17.34
N PRO A 209 -8.61 -8.67 18.67
CA PRO A 209 -9.59 -7.86 19.38
C PRO A 209 -9.39 -6.35 19.14
N GLY A 210 -10.46 -5.64 18.75
CA GLY A 210 -10.42 -4.22 18.40
C GLY A 210 -10.29 -3.93 16.89
N ALA A 211 -10.11 -4.95 16.04
CA ALA A 211 -10.09 -4.79 14.59
C ALA A 211 -11.45 -4.38 13.98
N ASN A 212 -12.55 -4.76 14.64
CA ASN A 212 -13.92 -4.54 14.17
C ASN A 212 -14.61 -3.31 14.78
N ASP A 213 -13.88 -2.41 15.46
CA ASP A 213 -14.44 -1.17 16.03
C ASP A 213 -14.74 -0.16 14.90
N THR A 214 -15.70 -0.52 14.06
CA THR A 214 -16.22 0.29 12.95
C THR A 214 -17.20 1.30 13.51
N ARG A 215 -16.69 2.31 14.21
CA ARG A 215 -17.49 3.51 14.47
C ARG A 215 -17.79 4.16 13.12
N SER A 216 -19.04 4.06 12.70
CA SER A 216 -19.57 4.65 11.46
C SER A 216 -19.01 6.06 11.23
N GLU A 217 -18.13 6.20 10.24
CA GLU A 217 -17.54 7.47 9.86
C GLU A 217 -18.43 8.12 8.79
N VAL A 218 -18.77 9.40 9.00
CA VAL A 218 -19.64 10.21 8.13
C VAL A 218 -19.06 10.40 6.73
N LEU A 219 -17.75 10.19 6.57
CA LEU A 219 -17.02 10.08 5.30
C LEU A 219 -15.99 8.95 5.46
N PRO A 220 -16.26 7.73 4.97
CA PRO A 220 -15.35 6.59 5.13
C PRO A 220 -13.97 6.84 4.52
N GLU A 221 -13.91 7.67 3.49
CA GLU A 221 -12.71 7.99 2.71
C GLU A 221 -11.75 8.94 3.45
N TYR A 222 -12.27 9.85 4.27
CA TYR A 222 -11.47 10.88 4.95
C TYR A 222 -11.40 10.71 6.47
N GLY A 223 -12.21 9.78 6.98
CA GLY A 223 -12.49 9.55 8.38
C GLY A 223 -13.11 10.74 9.11
N ARG A 224 -13.08 10.70 10.45
CA ARG A 224 -13.72 11.72 11.28
C ARG A 224 -13.22 13.13 10.99
N LEU A 225 -14.12 14.02 10.58
CA LEU A 225 -13.83 15.45 10.43
C LEU A 225 -13.85 16.20 11.77
N ARG A 226 -12.93 17.14 11.95
CA ARG A 226 -12.89 18.10 13.05
C ARG A 226 -12.69 19.50 12.46
N LYS A 227 -13.70 20.37 12.56
CA LYS A 227 -13.69 21.74 12.00
C LYS A 227 -13.44 21.77 10.48
N GLY A 228 -14.11 20.90 9.73
CA GLY A 228 -13.98 20.82 8.27
C GLY A 228 -12.68 20.19 7.74
N PHE A 229 -11.81 19.66 8.62
CA PHE A 229 -10.60 18.93 8.23
C PHE A 229 -10.59 17.53 8.82
N PRO A 230 -10.02 16.53 8.13
CA PRO A 230 -9.78 15.22 8.72
C PRO A 230 -9.06 15.30 10.07
N SER A 231 -9.43 14.40 10.99
CA SER A 231 -8.92 14.40 12.36
C SER A 231 -7.40 14.24 12.41
N TRP A 232 -6.82 13.52 11.44
CA TRP A 232 -5.38 13.31 11.28
C TRP A 232 -4.61 14.55 10.80
N VAL A 233 -5.26 15.57 10.20
CA VAL A 233 -4.57 16.84 9.88
C VAL A 233 -4.24 17.56 11.20
N SER A 234 -2.96 17.86 11.45
CA SER A 234 -2.56 18.52 12.70
C SER A 234 -3.15 19.94 12.81
N ARG A 235 -3.26 20.49 14.02
CA ARG A 235 -3.73 21.88 14.20
C ARG A 235 -2.82 22.89 13.49
N LYS A 236 -1.50 22.63 13.46
CA LYS A 236 -0.50 23.47 12.80
C LYS A 236 -0.70 23.43 11.28
N ASP A 237 -0.91 22.24 10.72
CA ASP A 237 -1.14 22.09 9.28
C ASP A 237 -2.45 22.73 8.87
N ARG A 238 -3.56 22.52 9.60
CA ARG A 238 -4.82 23.24 9.33
C ARG A 238 -4.64 24.74 9.28
N ARG A 239 -3.90 25.30 10.25
CA ARG A 239 -3.59 26.74 10.25
C ARG A 239 -2.81 27.13 9.00
N LEU A 240 -1.79 26.37 8.63
CA LEU A 240 -1.00 26.61 7.42
C LEU A 240 -1.84 26.55 6.13
N LEU A 241 -2.81 25.63 6.07
CA LEU A 241 -3.74 25.45 4.96
C LEU A 241 -4.81 26.53 4.89
N GLN A 242 -5.09 27.21 6.00
CA GLN A 242 -6.04 28.32 6.07
C GLN A 242 -5.38 29.69 5.88
N THR A 243 -4.07 29.82 6.15
CA THR A 243 -3.30 31.08 5.98
C THR A 243 -3.30 31.54 4.53
N SER A 244 -3.46 32.84 4.25
CA SER A 244 -3.28 33.38 2.88
C SER A 244 -1.88 33.07 2.35
N THR A 245 -1.70 32.88 1.04
CA THR A 245 -0.39 32.55 0.44
C THR A 245 0.69 33.54 0.87
N GLY A 246 0.38 34.84 0.97
CA GLY A 246 1.34 35.86 1.44
C GLY A 246 1.79 35.74 2.91
N GLY A 247 1.08 34.95 3.73
CA GLY A 247 1.44 34.67 5.13
C GLY A 247 2.13 33.32 5.35
N ILE A 248 2.38 32.56 4.28
CA ILE A 248 3.10 31.28 4.35
C ILE A 248 4.59 31.55 4.22
N LYS A 249 5.39 31.05 5.17
CA LYS A 249 6.85 31.06 5.05
C LYS A 249 7.27 29.95 4.09
N TYR A 250 7.90 30.33 2.98
CA TYR A 250 8.43 29.40 1.99
C TYR A 250 9.87 29.00 2.32
N ASN A 251 10.23 27.75 2.03
CA ASN A 251 11.60 27.26 2.15
C ASN A 251 12.37 27.46 0.84
N LEU A 252 11.73 27.13 -0.29
CA LEU A 252 12.29 27.28 -1.64
C LEU A 252 11.26 27.96 -2.55
N VAL A 253 11.76 28.72 -3.52
CA VAL A 253 10.98 29.35 -4.58
C VAL A 253 11.42 28.79 -5.92
N VAL A 254 10.47 28.34 -6.73
CA VAL A 254 10.68 27.92 -8.12
C VAL A 254 10.11 29.00 -9.03
N ALA A 255 10.94 29.52 -9.94
CA ALA A 255 10.56 30.57 -10.87
C ALA A 255 11.29 30.41 -12.21
N LYS A 256 10.54 30.33 -13.32
CA LYS A 256 11.12 30.19 -14.66
C LYS A 256 11.89 31.41 -15.15
N ASP A 257 11.58 32.58 -14.58
CA ASP A 257 12.21 33.86 -14.89
C ASP A 257 13.57 34.04 -14.19
N GLY A 258 14.03 33.04 -13.43
CA GLY A 258 15.29 33.12 -12.66
C GLY A 258 15.18 33.92 -11.36
N SER A 259 14.00 34.41 -10.99
CA SER A 259 13.80 35.18 -9.74
C SER A 259 13.67 34.30 -8.49
N GLY A 260 13.71 32.98 -8.65
CA GLY A 260 13.60 31.98 -7.58
C GLY A 260 14.93 31.31 -7.28
N ASN A 261 14.91 30.34 -6.35
CA ASN A 261 16.04 29.48 -6.06
C ASN A 261 16.32 28.47 -7.18
N PHE A 262 15.27 27.98 -7.83
CA PHE A 262 15.34 26.99 -8.90
C PHE A 262 14.46 27.39 -10.09
N ASN A 263 14.83 26.95 -11.29
CA ASN A 263 14.05 27.20 -12.51
C ASN A 263 13.04 26.07 -12.82
N ASN A 264 13.28 24.90 -12.26
CA ASN A 264 12.47 23.69 -12.42
C ASN A 264 11.99 23.21 -11.04
N ILE A 265 10.95 22.38 -11.04
CA ILE A 265 10.35 21.87 -9.81
C ILE A 265 11.13 20.65 -9.32
N ALA A 266 11.66 19.84 -10.24
CA ALA A 266 12.45 18.66 -9.89
C ALA A 266 13.68 18.97 -9.03
N ASP A 267 14.47 20.02 -9.34
CA ASP A 267 15.65 20.36 -8.54
C ASP A 267 15.26 20.88 -7.15
N ALA A 268 14.14 21.60 -7.05
CA ALA A 268 13.62 22.05 -5.76
C ALA A 268 13.16 20.87 -4.89
N VAL A 269 12.57 19.83 -5.48
CA VAL A 269 12.26 18.58 -4.79
C VAL A 269 13.54 17.87 -4.38
N ALA A 270 14.53 17.77 -5.26
CA ALA A 270 15.83 17.14 -4.97
C ALA A 270 16.58 17.83 -3.82
N ALA A 271 16.49 19.16 -3.73
CA ALA A 271 17.10 19.98 -2.67
C ALA A 271 16.38 19.87 -1.31
N ALA A 272 15.17 19.31 -1.27
CA ALA A 272 14.44 19.13 -0.03
C ALA A 272 15.06 18.03 0.85
N PRO A 273 15.10 18.21 2.19
CA PRO A 273 15.76 17.29 3.09
C PRO A 273 15.04 15.93 3.15
N ASN A 274 15.84 14.85 3.24
CA ASN A 274 15.30 13.51 3.49
C ASN A 274 14.89 13.35 4.96
N SER A 275 13.86 12.54 5.19
CA SER A 275 13.19 12.31 6.49
C SER A 275 14.12 11.80 7.59
N ASN A 276 15.07 10.92 7.25
CA ASN A 276 16.06 10.37 8.18
C ASN A 276 16.99 11.45 8.73
N THR A 277 17.40 12.41 7.90
CA THR A 277 18.30 13.52 8.28
C THR A 277 17.55 14.57 9.12
N ALA A 278 16.28 14.83 8.79
CA ALA A 278 15.46 15.81 9.51
C ALA A 278 15.05 15.33 10.92
N ARG A 279 14.89 14.01 11.14
CA ARG A 279 14.59 13.44 12.48
C ARG A 279 15.83 13.40 13.38
N VAL A 280 16.99 13.06 12.84
CA VAL A 280 18.23 12.87 13.62
C VAL A 280 18.83 14.20 14.10
N PHE A 281 18.70 15.28 13.32
CA PHE A 281 19.36 16.54 13.66
C PHE A 281 18.55 17.51 14.52
N LEU A 282 17.22 17.39 14.59
CA LEU A 282 16.41 18.51 15.06
C LEU A 282 15.65 18.32 16.38
N ASN A 283 15.43 17.10 16.92
CA ASN A 283 14.60 16.90 18.14
C ASN A 283 13.33 17.79 18.17
N VAL A 284 12.80 18.11 16.99
CA VAL A 284 11.73 19.06 16.74
C VAL A 284 10.89 18.41 15.66
N GLY A 285 9.59 18.28 15.90
CA GLY A 285 8.64 17.76 14.92
C GLY A 285 8.87 18.46 13.58
N ILE A 286 9.21 17.67 12.55
CA ILE A 286 9.66 18.18 11.25
C ILE A 286 8.58 19.12 10.72
N GLY A 287 8.92 20.41 10.69
CA GLY A 287 8.07 21.40 10.06
C GLY A 287 7.92 21.09 8.58
N ARG A 288 6.73 21.36 8.03
CA ARG A 288 6.43 21.20 6.62
C ARG A 288 7.43 21.96 5.75
N PHE A 289 8.01 21.30 4.74
CA PHE A 289 8.94 21.92 3.81
C PHE A 289 8.16 22.47 2.62
N VAL A 290 8.07 23.79 2.52
CA VAL A 290 7.18 24.47 1.58
C VAL A 290 7.96 24.97 0.37
N ILE A 291 7.63 24.42 -0.80
CA ILE A 291 8.13 24.83 -2.11
C ILE A 291 7.05 25.69 -2.78
N TYR A 292 7.35 26.97 -2.97
CA TYR A 292 6.48 27.90 -3.68
C TYR A 292 6.85 27.91 -5.16
N ILE A 293 5.86 27.68 -6.01
CA ILE A 293 6.00 27.60 -7.46
C ILE A 293 5.25 28.78 -8.06
N LYS A 294 6.00 29.71 -8.64
CA LYS A 294 5.44 30.91 -9.28
C LYS A 294 4.58 30.56 -10.48
N ALA A 295 3.80 31.53 -10.95
CA ALA A 295 3.01 31.41 -12.17
C ALA A 295 3.91 31.04 -13.36
N GLY A 296 3.42 30.11 -14.17
CA GLY A 296 4.16 29.54 -15.30
C GLY A 296 3.64 28.17 -15.68
N THR A 297 3.97 27.74 -16.89
CA THR A 297 3.72 26.36 -17.34
C THR A 297 5.02 25.57 -17.29
N TYR A 298 5.11 24.62 -16.37
CA TYR A 298 6.24 23.72 -16.15
C TYR A 298 5.98 22.40 -16.86
N PHE A 299 6.84 22.06 -17.81
CA PHE A 299 6.74 20.81 -18.57
C PHE A 299 7.73 19.81 -17.98
N GLU A 300 7.30 19.12 -16.93
CA GLU A 300 8.12 18.25 -16.09
C GLU A 300 7.25 17.09 -15.58
N ASN A 301 7.86 15.91 -15.45
CA ASN A 301 7.29 14.80 -14.69
C ASN A 301 8.00 14.76 -13.34
N ILE A 302 7.31 15.19 -12.29
CA ILE A 302 7.87 15.36 -10.95
C ILE A 302 7.74 14.04 -10.21
N GLU A 303 8.85 13.54 -9.69
CA GLU A 303 8.90 12.33 -8.86
C GLU A 303 9.37 12.70 -7.45
N VAL A 304 8.53 12.43 -6.46
CA VAL A 304 8.85 12.61 -5.04
C VAL A 304 9.20 11.25 -4.46
N ASP A 305 10.49 11.05 -4.22
CA ASP A 305 11.05 9.86 -3.55
C ASP A 305 10.45 9.65 -2.15
N SER A 306 10.29 8.39 -1.74
CA SER A 306 9.72 7.96 -0.46
C SER A 306 10.37 8.59 0.77
N LYS A 307 11.65 8.92 0.66
CA LYS A 307 12.45 9.53 1.73
C LYS A 307 12.12 11.01 1.89
N LYS A 308 11.48 11.66 0.92
CA LYS A 308 11.10 13.08 0.96
C LYS A 308 9.71 13.26 1.58
N THR A 309 9.66 13.04 2.89
CA THR A 309 8.43 13.23 3.68
C THR A 309 8.16 14.72 3.93
N ASN A 310 6.88 15.08 4.10
CA ASN A 310 6.43 16.42 4.54
C ASN A 310 6.66 17.58 3.55
N LEU A 311 6.63 17.33 2.23
CA LEU A 311 6.74 18.36 1.19
C LEU A 311 5.41 19.03 0.85
N MET A 312 5.36 20.36 0.79
CA MET A 312 4.20 21.14 0.35
C MET A 312 4.49 21.94 -0.91
N PHE A 313 3.65 21.79 -1.92
CA PHE A 313 3.67 22.66 -3.09
C PHE A 313 2.61 23.76 -2.94
N VAL A 314 3.04 25.00 -3.17
CA VAL A 314 2.16 26.18 -3.17
C VAL A 314 2.27 26.88 -4.52
N GLY A 315 1.17 26.98 -5.25
CA GLY A 315 1.09 27.70 -6.53
C GLY A 315 0.50 29.11 -6.41
N ASP A 316 0.66 29.92 -7.45
CA ASP A 316 0.17 31.31 -7.51
C ASP A 316 -1.35 31.44 -7.71
N GLY A 317 -1.99 30.38 -8.19
CA GLY A 317 -3.40 30.37 -8.54
C GLY A 317 -3.75 29.22 -9.47
N ILE A 318 -4.99 28.74 -9.37
CA ILE A 318 -5.54 27.79 -10.33
C ILE A 318 -5.48 28.44 -11.71
N GLY A 319 -4.97 27.73 -12.71
CA GLY A 319 -4.74 28.27 -14.05
C GLY A 319 -3.54 29.22 -14.19
N LYS A 320 -2.80 29.53 -13.11
CA LYS A 320 -1.57 30.35 -13.17
C LYS A 320 -0.30 29.52 -13.11
N THR A 321 -0.25 28.61 -12.13
CA THR A 321 0.83 27.63 -12.02
C THR A 321 0.32 26.31 -12.58
N LEU A 322 0.90 25.87 -13.69
CA LEU A 322 0.50 24.68 -14.43
C LEU A 322 1.69 23.73 -14.50
N VAL A 323 1.52 22.48 -14.08
CA VAL A 323 2.51 21.42 -14.27
C VAL A 323 1.95 20.45 -15.29
N LYS A 324 2.72 20.13 -16.32
CA LYS A 324 2.34 19.26 -17.43
C LYS A 324 3.40 18.19 -17.63
N GLY A 325 3.01 16.93 -17.63
CA GLY A 325 3.84 15.81 -18.04
C GLY A 325 3.56 15.41 -19.49
N ASN A 326 4.50 14.73 -20.11
CA ASN A 326 4.35 14.17 -21.47
C ASN A 326 4.57 12.65 -21.53
N ARG A 327 4.75 11.99 -20.37
CA ARG A 327 4.90 10.54 -20.29
C ARG A 327 3.58 9.81 -20.47
N ASN A 328 3.58 8.78 -21.30
CA ASN A 328 2.42 7.91 -21.51
C ASN A 328 2.88 6.52 -21.99
N VAL A 329 1.95 5.56 -21.95
CA VAL A 329 2.23 4.16 -22.28
C VAL A 329 2.60 3.95 -23.74
N VAL A 330 1.96 4.68 -24.66
CA VAL A 330 2.24 4.58 -26.10
C VAL A 330 3.67 5.00 -26.41
N ASP A 331 4.20 5.99 -25.69
CA ASP A 331 5.59 6.43 -25.78
C ASP A 331 6.58 5.58 -24.95
N GLY A 332 6.14 4.37 -24.56
CA GLY A 332 6.96 3.36 -23.90
C GLY A 332 7.08 3.50 -22.39
N TRP A 333 6.31 4.36 -21.71
CA TRP A 333 6.29 4.46 -20.25
C TRP A 333 5.36 3.43 -19.60
N THR A 334 5.59 3.11 -18.34
CA THR A 334 4.65 2.31 -17.56
C THR A 334 3.52 3.19 -17.05
N THR A 335 2.38 2.58 -16.71
CA THR A 335 1.28 3.29 -16.04
C THR A 335 1.78 3.97 -14.77
N PHE A 336 2.61 3.27 -13.98
CA PHE A 336 3.21 3.76 -12.74
C PHE A 336 4.02 5.06 -12.93
N ARG A 337 4.87 5.14 -13.98
CA ARG A 337 5.71 6.32 -14.25
C ARG A 337 5.10 7.38 -15.15
N SER A 338 3.83 7.24 -15.53
CA SER A 338 3.15 8.18 -16.44
C SER A 338 2.61 9.43 -15.73
N ALA A 339 2.54 9.41 -14.40
CA ALA A 339 2.03 10.54 -13.62
C ALA A 339 2.82 11.84 -13.88
N THR A 340 2.10 12.96 -13.98
CA THR A 340 2.72 14.29 -14.07
C THR A 340 3.39 14.68 -12.75
N VAL A 341 2.78 14.30 -11.62
CA VAL A 341 3.36 14.40 -10.29
C VAL A 341 3.14 13.06 -9.59
N GLY A 342 4.20 12.26 -9.52
CA GLY A 342 4.23 11.00 -8.80
C GLY A 342 4.83 11.18 -7.41
N THR A 343 4.18 10.62 -6.39
CA THR A 343 4.71 10.53 -5.04
C THR A 343 4.86 9.05 -4.70
N TYR A 344 6.09 8.55 -4.72
CA TYR A 344 6.42 7.14 -4.52
C TYR A 344 6.93 6.96 -3.13
N CYS A 345 5.98 7.00 -2.23
CA CYS A 345 6.24 7.09 -0.82
C CYS A 345 5.16 6.22 -0.25
N GLY A 346 5.52 4.97 0.05
CA GLY A 346 4.58 3.93 0.47
C GLY A 346 3.69 4.37 1.62
N THR A 347 2.88 3.47 2.18
CA THR A 347 1.91 3.77 3.24
C THR A 347 2.49 4.30 4.58
N ALA A 348 3.78 4.65 4.61
CA ALA A 348 4.48 5.32 5.69
C ALA A 348 3.71 6.52 6.27
N ARG A 349 3.55 6.50 7.59
CA ARG A 349 2.80 7.47 8.44
C ARG A 349 3.14 8.96 8.27
N ASN A 350 4.24 9.29 7.58
CA ASN A 350 4.70 10.67 7.36
C ASN A 350 4.77 11.05 5.88
N CYS A 351 4.23 10.21 5.00
CA CYS A 351 4.17 10.47 3.59
C CYS A 351 3.05 11.45 3.27
N MET A 352 3.36 12.75 3.33
CA MET A 352 2.34 13.76 3.13
C MET A 352 2.79 14.86 2.20
N THR A 353 2.32 14.75 0.96
CA THR A 353 2.40 15.81 -0.03
C THR A 353 1.08 16.53 -0.08
N TYR A 354 1.14 17.85 0.05
CA TYR A 354 -0.05 18.69 -0.02
C TYR A 354 0.17 19.67 -1.16
N ILE A 355 -0.83 19.77 -2.02
CA ILE A 355 -0.83 20.68 -3.14
C ILE A 355 -1.87 21.74 -2.84
N ARG A 356 -1.41 22.98 -2.67
CA ARG A 356 -2.30 24.11 -2.43
C ARG A 356 -2.21 25.10 -3.56
N ASN A 357 -3.38 25.49 -4.04
CA ASN A 357 -3.57 26.59 -4.94
C ASN A 357 -4.42 27.68 -4.30
N ARG A 358 -4.27 28.95 -4.72
CA ARG A 358 -4.89 30.12 -4.05
C ARG A 358 -6.43 30.00 -3.85
N TYR A 359 -7.10 29.15 -4.63
CA TYR A 359 -8.54 28.90 -4.57
C TYR A 359 -8.93 27.42 -4.39
N ALA A 360 -7.97 26.50 -4.21
CA ALA A 360 -8.23 25.08 -4.07
C ALA A 360 -7.14 24.39 -3.25
N PHE A 361 -7.51 23.40 -2.45
CA PHE A 361 -6.58 22.67 -1.60
C PHE A 361 -6.83 21.17 -1.73
N GLY A 362 -5.76 20.41 -2.03
CA GLY A 362 -5.77 18.94 -2.02
C GLY A 362 -4.77 18.39 -1.02
N VAL A 363 -5.20 17.37 -0.27
CA VAL A 363 -4.28 16.45 0.41
C VAL A 363 -4.21 15.22 -0.47
N CYS A 364 -3.00 14.75 -0.78
CA CYS A 364 -2.83 13.41 -1.32
C CYS A 364 -2.36 12.52 -0.17
N ARG A 365 -3.16 11.52 0.22
CA ARG A 365 -2.72 10.41 1.07
C ARG A 365 -2.78 9.13 0.24
N TRP A 366 -1.94 8.15 0.56
CA TRP A 366 -1.76 6.92 -0.24
C TRP A 366 -3.03 6.07 -0.44
N GLU A 367 -4.16 6.40 0.20
CA GLU A 367 -5.45 5.76 -0.10
C GLU A 367 -6.04 6.25 -1.45
N ASP A 368 -5.47 7.30 -2.05
CA ASP A 368 -5.94 7.93 -3.28
C ASP A 368 -5.20 7.40 -4.53
N VAL A 369 -5.23 6.09 -4.78
CA VAL A 369 -4.73 5.51 -6.05
C VAL A 369 -5.87 5.52 -7.07
N TRP A 370 -6.13 6.65 -7.73
CA TRP A 370 -6.65 6.69 -9.12
C TRP A 370 -6.31 8.05 -9.76
N SER A 371 -5.48 8.01 -10.80
CA SER A 371 -5.33 9.02 -11.89
C SER A 371 -5.42 10.50 -11.50
N LEU A 372 -4.29 11.12 -11.15
CA LEU A 372 -4.15 12.59 -11.14
C LEU A 372 -4.06 13.15 -12.57
N GLN A 373 -5.21 13.32 -13.20
CA GLN A 373 -5.37 14.28 -14.28
C GLN A 373 -5.41 15.66 -13.61
N MET A 374 -4.48 16.56 -13.93
CA MET A 374 -4.54 17.97 -13.49
C MET A 374 -5.67 18.73 -14.23
N ALA A 375 -6.88 18.23 -14.08
CA ALA A 375 -8.16 18.87 -14.30
C ALA A 375 -9.13 18.13 -13.37
N SER A 376 -9.82 18.87 -12.50
CA SER A 376 -10.71 18.41 -11.42
C SER A 376 -10.08 17.61 -10.26
N GLY A 377 -9.74 18.36 -9.21
CA GLY A 377 -9.95 18.01 -7.79
C GLY A 377 -9.39 16.69 -7.26
N CYS A 378 -8.42 16.78 -6.35
CA CYS A 378 -8.45 15.91 -5.17
C CYS A 378 -9.82 16.10 -4.51
N ALA A 379 -10.68 15.10 -4.59
CA ALA A 379 -12.01 15.04 -4.00
C ALA A 379 -12.22 13.65 -3.45
#